data_AF-A0A2X3IIC7-F1
#
_entry.id   AF-A0A2X3IIC7-F1
#
_cell.length_a   1.000
_cell.length_b   1.000
_cell.length_c   1.000
_cell.angle_alpha   90.00
_cell.angle_beta   90.00
_cell.angle_gamma   90.00
#
_symmetry.space_group_name_H-M   'P 1'
#
loop_
_entity.id
_entity.type
_entity.pdbx_description
1 polymer ?
#
loop_
_entity_poly.entity_id
_entity_poly.type
_entity_poly.pdbx_seq_one_letter_code
_entity_poly.pdbx_strand_id
1 'polypeptide(L)'
;MKENTHPAIEALREEIHHQGLTYEDIARQAPMSLNHLKNLMSGRTRLRVEDRDAICRAMNVDPQDIFLQRKDYIENLYFIDIRHLPPDLQDAIRMIIGDLTLHARLLEMHTKRRKRRAIKK
;
A
#
# COMPACT_ATOMS: atom_id res chain seq x y z
N MET A 1 23.73 1.41 -18.04
CA MET A 1 22.42 2.07 -17.92
C MET A 1 21.63 1.28 -16.88
N LYS A 2 21.18 1.89 -15.77
CA LYS A 2 20.29 1.19 -14.84
C LYS A 2 18.98 0.95 -15.61
N GLU A 3 18.69 -0.30 -15.94
CA GLU A 3 17.40 -0.67 -16.52
C GLU A 3 16.31 -0.13 -15.58
N ASN A 4 15.42 0.66 -16.15
CA ASN A 4 14.35 1.35 -15.44
C ASN A 4 13.42 0.27 -14.87
N THR A 5 13.72 -0.17 -13.66
CA THR A 5 13.02 -1.29 -13.01
C THR A 5 11.60 -0.82 -12.75
N HIS A 6 10.61 -1.62 -13.12
CA HIS A 6 9.20 -1.21 -13.01
C HIS A 6 8.88 -0.79 -11.56
N PRO A 7 8.18 0.33 -11.30
CA PRO A 7 7.93 0.84 -9.94
C PRO A 7 7.28 -0.17 -8.99
N ALA A 8 6.40 -1.04 -9.52
CA ALA A 8 5.83 -2.14 -8.73
C ALA A 8 6.89 -3.15 -8.23
N ILE A 9 7.99 -3.37 -8.95
CA ILE A 9 9.09 -4.21 -8.48
C ILE A 9 9.83 -3.52 -7.33
N GLU A 10 9.98 -2.20 -7.37
CA GLU A 10 10.57 -1.45 -6.26
C GLU A 10 9.69 -1.56 -5.00
N ALA A 11 8.38 -1.37 -5.13
CA ALA A 11 7.43 -1.55 -4.03
C ALA A 11 7.47 -2.98 -3.47
N LEU A 12 7.49 -4.01 -4.33
CA LEU A 12 7.66 -5.41 -3.89
C LEU A 12 8.96 -5.60 -3.11
N ARG A 13 10.09 -5.03 -3.56
CA ARG A 13 11.37 -5.15 -2.83
C ARG A 13 11.34 -4.45 -1.48
N GLU A 14 10.74 -3.27 -1.40
CA GLU A 14 10.57 -2.53 -0.15
C GLU A 14 9.73 -3.37 0.83
N GLU A 15 8.62 -3.95 0.38
CA GLU A 15 7.77 -4.84 1.19
C GLU A 15 8.53 -6.09 1.68
N ILE A 16 9.27 -6.77 0.80
CA ILE A 16 10.10 -7.93 1.16
C ILE A 16 11.10 -7.56 2.26
N HIS A 17 11.74 -6.40 2.12
CA HIS A 17 12.70 -5.90 3.10
C HIS A 17 12.03 -5.56 4.43
N HIS A 18 10.85 -4.93 4.41
CA HIS A 18 10.10 -4.59 5.63
C HIS A 18 9.68 -5.84 6.42
N GLN A 19 9.27 -6.91 5.75
CA GLN A 19 8.92 -8.16 6.40
C GLN A 19 10.14 -9.02 6.80
N GLY A 20 11.36 -8.65 6.38
CA GLY A 20 12.57 -9.43 6.63
C GLY A 20 12.58 -10.78 5.90
N LEU A 21 11.84 -10.91 4.79
CA LEU A 21 11.74 -12.15 4.02
C LEU A 21 12.91 -12.30 3.04
N THR A 22 13.33 -13.55 2.81
CA THR A 22 14.30 -13.85 1.74
C THR A 22 13.58 -14.23 0.45
N TYR A 23 14.27 -14.12 -0.69
CA TYR A 23 13.72 -14.61 -1.97
C TYR A 23 13.50 -16.12 -1.95
N GLU A 24 14.29 -16.85 -1.18
CA GLU A 24 14.14 -18.28 -0.94
C GLU A 24 12.82 -18.58 -0.21
N ASP A 25 12.44 -17.77 0.78
CA ASP A 25 11.16 -17.94 1.50
C ASP A 25 9.96 -17.68 0.61
N ILE A 26 10.04 -16.64 -0.23
CA ILE A 26 8.98 -16.30 -1.19
C ILE A 26 8.86 -17.38 -2.25
N ALA A 27 9.97 -17.83 -2.84
CA ALA A 27 9.96 -18.87 -3.88
C ALA A 27 9.49 -20.24 -3.35
N ARG A 28 9.62 -20.49 -2.04
CA ARG A 28 9.06 -21.71 -1.40
C ARG A 28 7.54 -21.69 -1.36
N GLN A 29 6.93 -20.50 -1.26
CA GLN A 29 5.48 -20.32 -1.12
C GLN A 29 4.80 -19.95 -2.44
N ALA A 30 5.50 -19.25 -3.32
CA ALA A 30 5.00 -18.86 -4.62
C ALA A 30 5.16 -20.01 -5.63
N PRO A 31 4.24 -20.17 -6.60
CA PRO A 31 4.36 -21.12 -7.69
C PRO A 31 5.39 -20.68 -8.75
N MET A 32 6.61 -20.32 -8.34
CA MET A 32 7.67 -19.89 -9.25
C MET A 32 9.07 -20.29 -8.74
N SER A 33 10.01 -20.46 -9.67
CA SER A 33 11.39 -20.77 -9.29
C SER A 33 12.11 -19.57 -8.69
N LEU A 34 13.08 -19.84 -7.81
CA LEU A 34 13.95 -18.81 -7.22
C LEU A 34 14.68 -17.98 -8.30
N ASN A 35 15.13 -18.62 -9.38
CA ASN A 35 15.77 -17.92 -10.49
C ASN A 35 14.80 -17.00 -11.22
N HIS A 36 13.55 -17.42 -11.42
CA HIS A 36 12.53 -16.58 -12.02
C HIS A 36 12.24 -15.36 -11.13
N LEU A 37 12.07 -15.57 -9.82
CA LEU A 37 11.88 -14.49 -8.85
C LEU A 37 13.07 -13.51 -8.86
N LYS A 38 14.31 -14.00 -8.85
CA LYS A 38 15.52 -13.15 -8.91
C LYS A 38 15.56 -12.31 -10.19
N ASN A 39 15.18 -12.89 -11.34
CA ASN A 39 15.13 -12.17 -12.61
C ASN A 39 13.99 -11.13 -12.68
N LEU A 40 12.82 -11.45 -12.11
CA LEU A 40 11.74 -10.48 -11.92
C LEU A 40 12.20 -9.33 -11.04
N MET A 41 12.73 -9.65 -9.85
CA MET A 41 13.21 -8.65 -8.92
C MET A 41 14.30 -7.79 -9.55
N SER A 42 15.20 -8.33 -10.35
CA SER A 42 16.27 -7.55 -11.01
C SER A 42 15.82 -6.75 -12.24
N GLY A 43 14.54 -6.80 -12.63
CA GLY A 43 14.02 -6.12 -13.83
C GLY A 43 14.41 -6.77 -15.15
N ARG A 44 15.11 -7.92 -15.13
CA ARG A 44 15.52 -8.68 -16.33
C ARG A 44 14.36 -9.39 -17.00
N THR A 45 13.28 -9.60 -16.24
CA THR A 45 12.04 -10.18 -16.74
C THR A 45 10.91 -9.22 -16.43
N ARG A 46 10.01 -9.05 -17.40
CA ARG A 46 8.82 -8.22 -17.24
C ARG A 46 7.90 -8.85 -16.20
N LEU A 47 7.52 -8.06 -15.19
CA LEU A 47 6.53 -8.44 -14.19
C LEU A 47 5.14 -8.57 -14.83
N ARG A 48 4.53 -9.75 -14.74
CA ARG A 48 3.13 -9.97 -15.11
C ARG A 48 2.22 -9.82 -13.89
N VAL A 49 0.92 -9.69 -14.13
CA VAL A 49 -0.08 -9.58 -13.05
C VAL A 49 -0.08 -10.86 -12.21
N GLU A 50 0.03 -12.01 -12.86
CA GLU A 50 0.05 -13.32 -12.20
C GLU A 50 1.28 -13.49 -11.30
N ASP A 51 2.45 -13.00 -11.76
CA ASP A 51 3.70 -13.03 -10.99
C ASP A 51 3.58 -12.15 -9.74
N ARG A 52 3.05 -10.94 -9.90
CA ARG A 52 2.79 -10.02 -8.79
C ARG A 52 1.86 -10.68 -7.77
N ASP A 53 0.74 -11.24 -8.21
CA ASP A 53 -0.27 -11.82 -7.32
C ASP A 53 0.23 -13.09 -6.63
N ALA A 54 1.11 -13.85 -7.29
CA ALA A 54 1.81 -14.98 -6.70
C ALA A 54 2.79 -14.53 -5.59
N ILE A 55 3.59 -13.48 -5.84
CA ILE A 55 4.52 -12.93 -4.86
C ILE A 55 3.77 -12.31 -3.68
N CYS A 56 2.72 -11.52 -3.93
CA CYS A 56 1.91 -10.90 -2.89
C CYS A 56 1.25 -11.96 -1.99
N ARG A 57 0.69 -13.03 -2.57
CA ARG A 57 0.15 -14.15 -1.80
C ARG A 57 1.20 -14.85 -0.94
N ALA A 58 2.42 -15.04 -1.47
CA ALA A 58 3.53 -15.64 -0.71
C ALA A 58 4.00 -14.77 0.47
N MET A 59 3.77 -13.45 0.40
CA MET A 59 4.04 -12.50 1.49
C MET A 59 2.81 -12.22 2.36
N ASN A 60 1.67 -12.85 2.09
CA ASN A 60 0.38 -12.56 2.72
C ASN A 60 -0.01 -11.07 2.66
N VAL A 61 0.22 -10.43 1.51
CA VAL A 61 -0.07 -9.02 1.23
C VAL A 61 -1.12 -8.91 0.12
N ASP A 62 -2.01 -7.92 0.22
CA ASP A 62 -2.93 -7.60 -0.87
C ASP A 62 -2.17 -6.93 -2.04
N PRO A 63 -2.29 -7.41 -3.29
CA PRO A 63 -1.67 -6.78 -4.45
C PRO A 63 -2.05 -5.30 -4.64
N GLN A 64 -3.20 -4.86 -4.13
CA GLN A 64 -3.60 -3.45 -4.14
C GLN A 64 -2.70 -2.59 -3.26
N ASP A 65 -2.24 -3.11 -2.11
CA ASP A 65 -1.35 -2.35 -1.22
C ASP A 65 -0.03 -2.02 -1.92
N ILE A 66 0.54 -2.99 -2.65
CA ILE A 66 1.74 -2.80 -3.48
C ILE A 66 1.50 -1.75 -4.56
N PHE A 67 0.29 -1.69 -5.13
CA PHE A 67 -0.05 -0.68 -6.11
C PHE A 67 -0.12 0.72 -5.50
N LEU A 68 -0.68 0.85 -4.28
CA LEU A 68 -0.80 2.12 -3.56
C LEU A 68 0.55 2.69 -3.09
N GLN A 69 1.54 1.82 -2.83
CA GLN A 69 2.90 2.20 -2.45
C GLN A 69 3.74 2.77 -3.61
N ARG A 70 3.27 2.64 -4.85
CA ARG A 70 4.02 3.08 -6.02
C ARG A 70 4.23 4.59 -6.05
N LYS A 71 5.50 5.01 -6.05
CA LYS A 71 5.89 6.43 -6.10
C LYS A 71 5.44 7.16 -7.38
N ASP A 72 5.20 6.42 -8.46
CA ASP A 72 4.70 6.96 -9.72
C ASP A 72 3.16 7.08 -9.78
N TYR A 73 2.44 6.64 -8.74
CA TYR A 73 0.99 6.72 -8.69
C TYR A 73 0.52 8.07 -8.13
N ILE A 74 0.27 9.02 -9.05
CA ILE A 74 -0.04 10.44 -8.77
C ILE A 74 -1.33 10.61 -7.95
N GLU A 75 -2.28 9.67 -8.05
CA GLU A 75 -3.55 9.75 -7.32
C GLU A 75 -3.39 9.51 -5.81
N ASN A 76 -2.22 9.07 -5.35
CA ASN A 76 -1.98 8.70 -3.96
C ASN A 76 -0.72 9.35 -3.35
N LEU A 77 -0.49 10.64 -3.66
CA LEU A 77 0.68 11.42 -3.20
C LEU A 77 0.87 11.46 -1.67
N TYR A 78 -0.20 11.26 -0.90
CA TYR A 78 -0.19 11.32 0.58
C TYR A 78 -0.46 9.96 1.21
N PHE A 79 -0.23 8.86 0.48
CA PHE A 79 -0.31 7.54 1.06
C PHE A 79 0.70 7.38 2.20
N ILE A 80 0.22 6.91 3.33
CA ILE A 80 1.07 6.52 4.45
C ILE A 80 0.76 5.06 4.74
N ASP A 81 1.70 4.19 4.40
CA ASP A 81 1.62 2.80 4.81
C ASP A 81 1.99 2.68 6.29
N ILE A 82 1.00 2.33 7.11
CA ILE A 82 1.19 2.16 8.55
C ILE A 82 1.40 0.70 8.96
N ARG A 83 1.28 -0.28 8.04
CA ARG A 83 1.29 -1.72 8.36
C ARG A 83 2.60 -2.16 9.03
N HIS A 84 3.69 -1.48 8.69
CA HIS A 84 5.03 -1.74 9.20
C HIS A 84 5.38 -0.95 10.46
N LEU A 85 4.49 -0.09 10.95
CA LEU A 85 4.69 0.65 12.19
C LEU A 85 4.39 -0.22 13.43
N PRO A 86 4.97 0.09 14.60
CA PRO A 86 4.62 -0.58 15.85
C PRO A 86 3.11 -0.55 16.11
N PRO A 87 2.50 -1.61 16.68
CA PRO A 87 1.06 -1.67 16.92
C PRO A 87 0.50 -0.44 17.66
N ASP A 88 1.19 0.01 18.71
CA ASP A 88 0.81 1.18 19.49
C ASP A 88 0.74 2.46 18.63
N LEU A 89 1.65 2.60 17.67
CA LEU A 89 1.67 3.72 16.74
C LEU A 89 0.57 3.61 15.69
N GLN A 90 0.29 2.39 15.19
CA GLN A 90 -0.84 2.16 14.31
C GLN A 90 -2.17 2.55 14.99
N ASP A 91 -2.35 2.15 16.24
CA ASP A 91 -3.57 2.43 17.00
C ASP A 91 -3.70 3.92 17.34
N ALA A 92 -2.60 4.58 17.69
CA ALA A 92 -2.59 6.04 17.88
C ALA A 92 -3.00 6.77 16.59
N ILE A 93 -2.46 6.37 15.43
CA ILE A 93 -2.82 6.96 14.13
C ILE A 93 -4.29 6.70 13.81
N ARG A 94 -4.79 5.47 14.00
CA ARG A 94 -6.20 5.12 13.78
C ARG A 94 -7.14 5.95 14.66
N MET A 95 -6.78 6.17 15.92
CA MET A 95 -7.55 7.01 16.84
C MET A 95 -7.61 8.46 16.36
N ILE A 96 -6.48 9.04 15.98
CA ILE A 96 -6.40 10.40 15.43
C ILE A 96 -7.28 10.54 14.17
N ILE A 97 -7.20 9.58 13.24
CA ILE A 97 -8.03 9.56 12.04
C ILE A 97 -9.53 9.49 12.38
N GLY A 98 -9.89 8.65 13.37
CA GLY A 98 -11.26 8.52 13.86
C GLY A 98 -11.81 9.85 14.38
N ASP A 99 -11.06 10.52 15.25
CA ASP A 99 -11.44 11.81 15.83
C ASP A 99 -11.56 12.91 14.78
N LEU A 100 -10.60 13.01 13.86
CA LEU A 100 -10.65 13.96 12.75
C LEU A 100 -11.86 13.74 11.85
N THR A 101 -12.17 12.47 11.54
CA THR A 101 -13.32 12.11 10.72
C THR A 101 -14.63 12.48 11.41
N LEU A 102 -14.75 12.22 12.70
CA LEU A 102 -15.91 12.59 13.50
C LEU A 102 -16.08 14.11 13.54
N HIS A 103 -15.00 14.85 13.79
CA HIS A 103 -15.02 16.31 13.84
C HIS A 103 -15.48 16.91 12.51
N ALA A 104 -14.93 16.43 11.38
CA ALA A 104 -15.34 16.87 10.05
C ALA A 104 -16.85 16.65 9.80
N ARG A 105 -17.38 15.48 10.17
CA ARG A 105 -18.82 15.17 10.07
C ARG A 105 -19.68 16.11 10.91
N LEU A 106 -19.26 16.43 12.13
CA LEU A 106 -19.97 17.38 12.99
C LEU A 106 -20.01 18.78 12.36
N LEU A 107 -18.89 19.27 11.84
CA LEU A 107 -18.81 20.56 11.14
C LEU A 107 -19.75 20.62 9.93
N GLU A 108 -19.81 19.55 9.13
CA GLU A 108 -20.76 19.43 8.03
C GLU A 108 -22.22 19.46 8.50
N MET A 109 -22.54 18.76 9.58
CA MET A 109 -23.91 18.77 10.13
C MET A 109 -24.30 20.16 10.62
N HIS A 110 -23.41 20.87 11.32
CA HIS A 110 -23.66 22.22 11.82
C HIS A 110 -23.85 23.22 10.66
N THR A 111 -23.02 23.15 9.63
CA THR A 111 -23.14 24.00 8.43
C THR A 111 -24.44 23.71 7.66
N LYS A 112 -24.81 22.44 7.46
CA LYS A 112 -26.09 22.03 6.86
C LYS A 112 -27.30 22.53 7.66
N ARG A 113 -27.25 22.43 9.00
CA ARG A 113 -28.31 22.95 9.89
C ARG A 113 -28.45 24.48 9.82
N ARG A 114 -27.33 25.22 9.77
CA ARG A 114 -27.33 26.68 9.62
C ARG A 114 -27.94 27.11 8.28
N LYS A 115 -27.56 26.48 7.16
CA LYS A 115 -28.14 26.75 5.83
C LYS A 115 -29.65 26.54 5.80
N ARG A 116 -30.15 25.43 6.37
CA ARG A 116 -31.60 25.14 6.45
C ARG A 116 -32.40 26.18 7.26
N ARG A 117 -31.79 26.78 8.29
CA ARG A 117 -32.43 27.84 9.08
C ARG A 117 -32.45 29.18 8.34
N ALA A 118 -31.44 29.45 7.51
CA ALA A 118 -31.38 30.68 6.70
C ALA A 118 -32.39 30.69 5.54
N ILE A 119 -32.74 29.52 4.98
CA ILE A 119 -33.71 29.38 3.88
C ILE A 119 -35.18 29.44 4.38
N LYS A 120 -35.40 29.23 5.68
CA LYS A 120 -36.74 29.27 6.31
C LYS A 120 -37.12 30.65 6.86
N LYS A 121 -36.24 31.65 6.73
CA LYS A 121 -36.52 33.07 7.02
C LYS A 121 -36.69 33.80 5.69
#